data_AF-A0A284SD71-F1
#
_entry.id   AF-A0A284SD71-F1
#
_cell.length_a   1.000
_cell.length_b   1.000
_cell.length_c   1.000
_cell.angle_alpha   90.00
_cell.angle_beta   90.00
_cell.angle_gamma   90.00
#
_symmetry.space_group_name_H-M   'P 1'
#
loop_
_entity.id
_entity.type
_entity.pdbx_description
1 polymer ?
#
loop_
_entity_poly.entity_id
_entity_poly.type
_entity_poly.pdbx_seq_one_letter_code
_entity_poly.pdbx_strand_id
1 'polypeptide(L)'
;MALDFLSAPATSTDVEHLFSHGGLNMTKHRHNLSAESTIDQTVLNSWTKCSGLLPEDEIMQFFNDKSKWPNNGGARAKATDGPSSSTAREVIQVDTDSID
;
A
#
# COMPACT_ATOMS: atom_id res chain seq x y z
N MET A 1 16.46 -24.82 10.97
CA MET A 1 17.86 -24.42 11.19
C MET A 1 18.61 -24.23 9.88
N ALA A 2 18.91 -25.29 9.10
CA ALA A 2 19.69 -25.13 7.88
C ALA A 2 19.06 -24.16 6.86
N LEU A 3 17.74 -24.22 6.67
CA LEU A 3 17.03 -23.27 5.80
C LEU A 3 17.12 -21.84 6.30
N ASP A 4 16.97 -21.60 7.61
CA ASP A 4 17.05 -20.25 8.20
C ASP A 4 18.42 -19.60 7.98
N PHE A 5 19.49 -20.40 8.11
CA PHE A 5 20.87 -19.95 7.84
C PHE A 5 21.14 -19.70 6.36
N LEU A 6 20.52 -20.48 5.46
CA LEU A 6 20.71 -20.35 4.02
C LEU A 6 19.76 -19.34 3.36
N SER A 7 18.67 -18.97 4.04
CA SER A 7 17.71 -17.96 3.57
C SER A 7 18.14 -16.53 3.88
N ALA A 8 19.05 -16.35 4.85
CA ALA A 8 19.62 -15.04 5.11
C ALA A 8 20.45 -14.60 3.89
N PRO A 9 20.13 -13.46 3.26
CA PRO A 9 20.91 -12.98 2.14
C PRO A 9 22.35 -12.72 2.60
N ALA A 10 23.32 -13.27 1.87
CA ALA A 10 24.74 -13.12 2.18
C ALA A 10 25.24 -11.68 2.00
N THR A 11 24.47 -10.82 1.33
CA THR A 11 24.82 -9.44 1.01
C THR A 11 23.63 -8.49 1.20
N SER A 12 23.90 -7.21 1.45
CA SER A 12 22.89 -6.14 1.53
C SER A 12 22.35 -5.71 0.17
N THR A 13 22.75 -6.38 -0.92
CA THR A 13 22.47 -5.98 -2.30
C THR A 13 20.97 -5.91 -2.60
N ASP A 14 20.17 -6.79 -2.02
CA ASP A 14 18.71 -6.79 -2.22
C ASP A 14 18.06 -5.53 -1.62
N VAL A 15 18.51 -5.13 -0.44
CA VAL A 15 18.05 -3.89 0.23
C VAL A 15 18.52 -2.65 -0.54
N GLU A 16 19.75 -2.64 -1.05
CA GLU A 16 20.24 -1.55 -1.90
C GLU A 16 19.47 -1.43 -3.21
N HIS A 17 19.16 -2.56 -3.86
CA HIS A 17 18.31 -2.60 -5.03
C HIS A 17 16.92 -2.04 -4.71
N LEU A 18 16.32 -2.43 -3.58
CA LEU A 18 15.04 -1.89 -3.16
C LEU A 18 15.07 -0.36 -3.02
N PHE A 19 16.10 0.21 -2.39
CA PHE A 19 16.24 1.67 -2.27
C PHE A 19 16.53 2.37 -3.60
N SER A 20 17.26 1.72 -4.50
CA SER A 20 17.54 2.26 -5.84
C SER A 20 16.26 2.35 -6.68
N HIS A 21 15.45 1.28 -6.70
CA HIS A 21 14.17 1.26 -7.41
C HIS A 21 13.11 2.14 -6.73
N GLY A 22 13.09 2.18 -5.40
CA GLY A 22 12.17 2.99 -4.59
C GLY A 22 12.60 4.45 -4.42
N GLY A 23 13.72 4.86 -5.03
CA GLY A 23 14.34 6.16 -4.81
C GLY A 23 13.40 7.34 -5.00
N LEU A 24 12.47 7.28 -5.96
CA LEU A 24 11.48 8.35 -6.19
C LEU A 24 10.56 8.58 -4.97
N ASN A 25 10.13 7.50 -4.32
CA ASN A 25 9.27 7.55 -3.14
C ASN A 25 10.07 8.01 -1.91
N MET A 26 11.28 7.48 -1.74
CA MET A 26 12.15 7.70 -0.57
C MET A 26 12.90 9.04 -0.58
N THR A 27 13.20 9.61 -1.76
CA THR A 27 13.99 10.85 -1.85
C THR A 27 13.11 12.05 -2.14
N LYS A 28 12.23 11.93 -3.14
CA LYS A 28 11.40 13.05 -3.61
C LYS A 28 10.08 13.17 -2.85
N HIS A 29 9.47 12.06 -2.44
CA HIS A 29 8.14 12.06 -1.80
C HIS A 29 8.17 11.78 -0.30
N ARG A 30 9.35 11.71 0.33
CA ARG A 30 9.53 11.44 1.77
C ARG A 30 8.79 12.37 2.72
N HIS A 31 8.44 13.57 2.26
CA HIS A 31 7.71 14.57 3.04
C HIS A 31 6.20 14.54 2.76
N ASN A 32 5.76 13.70 1.82
CA ASN A 32 4.38 13.54 1.39
C ASN A 32 3.85 12.11 1.60
N LEU A 33 4.73 11.17 1.97
CA LEU A 33 4.40 9.79 2.31
C LEU A 33 4.82 9.52 3.76
N SER A 34 3.95 8.86 4.51
CA SER A 34 4.30 8.33 5.82
C SER A 34 5.25 7.14 5.69
N ALA A 35 5.96 6.82 6.77
CA ALA A 35 6.78 5.60 6.82
C ALA A 35 5.95 4.33 6.55
N GLU A 36 4.72 4.28 7.07
CA GLU A 36 3.77 3.20 6.84
C GLU A 36 3.43 3.04 5.35
N SER A 37 2.97 4.11 4.70
CA SER A 37 2.64 4.08 3.26
C SER A 37 3.84 3.68 2.39
N THR A 38 5.03 4.05 2.84
CA THR A 38 6.29 3.73 2.18
C THR A 38 6.65 2.24 2.29
N ILE A 39 6.39 1.64 3.45
CA ILE A 39 6.55 0.19 3.68
C ILE A 39 5.48 -0.57 2.89
N ASP A 40 4.22 -0.15 2.96
CA ASP A 40 3.11 -0.81 2.25
C ASP A 40 3.35 -0.85 0.74
N GLN A 41 3.78 0.28 0.15
CA GLN A 41 4.09 0.34 -1.27
C GLN A 41 5.26 -0.57 -1.63
N THR A 42 6.26 -0.69 -0.75
CA THR A 42 7.42 -1.56 -0.94
C THR A 42 7.03 -3.03 -0.93
N VAL A 43 6.21 -3.44 0.04
CA VAL A 43 5.69 -4.81 0.15
C VAL A 43 4.77 -5.13 -1.03
N LEU A 44 3.88 -4.21 -1.39
CA LEU A 44 3.01 -4.38 -2.55
C LEU A 44 3.82 -4.57 -3.84
N ASN A 45 4.90 -3.80 -4.03
CA ASN A 45 5.79 -3.92 -5.19
C ASN A 45 6.64 -5.22 -5.19
N SER A 46 6.85 -5.86 -4.04
CA SER A 46 7.48 -7.18 -4.02
C SER A 46 6.46 -8.26 -4.41
N TRP A 47 5.22 -8.12 -3.99
CA TRP A 47 4.13 -9.05 -4.32
C TRP A 47 3.75 -9.02 -5.80
N THR A 48 3.80 -7.85 -6.46
CA THR A 48 3.54 -7.75 -7.91
C THR A 48 4.57 -8.51 -8.76
N LYS A 49 5.75 -8.85 -8.20
CA LYS A 49 6.76 -9.67 -8.90
C LYS A 49 6.49 -11.17 -8.77
N CYS A 50 5.59 -11.56 -7.86
CA CYS A 50 5.19 -12.94 -7.63
C CYS A 50 3.84 -13.20 -8.33
N SER A 51 3.90 -13.82 -9.52
CA SER A 51 2.70 -14.16 -10.29
C SER A 51 1.72 -15.01 -9.47
N GLY A 52 0.45 -14.62 -9.45
CA GLY A 52 -0.63 -15.34 -8.75
C GLY A 52 -0.77 -15.00 -7.26
N LEU A 53 0.04 -14.09 -6.73
CA LEU A 53 -0.12 -13.61 -5.35
C LEU A 53 -1.16 -12.49 -5.23
N LEU A 54 -1.39 -11.75 -6.31
CA LEU A 54 -2.36 -10.66 -6.38
C LEU A 54 -3.40 -10.93 -7.46
N PRO A 55 -4.66 -10.51 -7.27
CA PRO A 55 -5.67 -10.54 -8.32
C PRO A 55 -5.38 -9.41 -9.33
N GLU A 56 -4.43 -9.63 -10.22
CA GLU A 56 -3.95 -8.63 -11.19
C GLU A 56 -5.09 -8.06 -12.05
N ASP A 57 -6.02 -8.92 -12.48
CA ASP A 57 -7.17 -8.53 -13.29
C ASP A 57 -8.09 -7.53 -12.57
N GLU A 58 -8.38 -7.78 -11.29
CA GLU A 58 -9.20 -6.90 -10.45
C GLU A 58 -8.50 -5.55 -10.22
N ILE A 59 -7.19 -5.59 -9.97
CA ILE A 59 -6.38 -4.39 -9.75
C ILE A 59 -6.33 -3.54 -11.03
N MET A 60 -6.11 -4.17 -12.19
CA MET A 60 -6.11 -3.49 -13.49
C MET A 60 -7.49 -2.88 -13.79
N GLN A 61 -8.56 -3.64 -13.54
CA GLN A 61 -9.92 -3.15 -13.71
C GLN A 61 -10.20 -1.93 -12.82
N PHE A 62 -9.82 -1.99 -11.55
CA PHE A 62 -9.96 -0.88 -10.61
C PHE A 62 -9.24 0.39 -11.08
N PHE A 63 -7.99 0.27 -11.56
CA PHE A 63 -7.24 1.42 -12.06
C PHE A 63 -7.83 1.98 -13.36
N ASN A 64 -8.30 1.11 -14.26
CA ASN A 64 -8.99 1.53 -15.49
C ASN A 64 -10.29 2.29 -15.17
N ASP A 65 -11.06 1.85 -14.18
CA ASP A 65 -12.28 2.54 -13.77
C ASP A 65 -11.98 3.86 -13.06
N LYS A 66 -10.90 3.92 -12.28
CA LYS A 66 -10.43 5.18 -11.70
C LYS A 66 -10.06 6.21 -12.76
N SER A 67 -9.47 5.80 -13.89
CA SER A 67 -9.14 6.73 -14.99
C SER A 67 -10.37 7.42 -15.60
N LYS A 68 -11.56 6.85 -15.40
CA LYS A 68 -12.85 7.38 -15.85
C LYS A 68 -13.49 8.33 -14.84
N TRP A 69 -12.92 8.43 -13.62
CA TRP A 69 -13.43 9.35 -12.60
C TRP A 69 -13.31 10.80 -13.11
N PRO A 70 -14.37 11.63 -12.99
CA PRO A 70 -14.30 13.03 -13.40
C PRO A 70 -13.23 13.73 -12.60
N ASN A 71 -12.20 14.27 -13.25
CA ASN A 71 -11.11 14.97 -12.57
C ASN A 71 -11.70 16.16 -11.80
N ASN A 72 -11.93 15.99 -10.50
CA ASN A 72 -12.29 17.06 -9.58
C ASN A 72 -11.01 17.87 -9.33
N GLY A 73 -10.54 18.56 -10.38
CA GLY A 73 -9.38 19.42 -10.33
C GLY A 73 -9.61 20.52 -9.31
N GLY A 74 -9.05 20.34 -8.11
CA GLY A 74 -8.77 21.41 -7.16
C GLY A 74 -9.92 22.37 -6.82
N ALA A 75 -11.17 21.90 -6.75
CA ALA A 75 -12.21 22.71 -6.11
C ALA A 75 -11.91 22.74 -4.60
N ARG A 76 -11.12 23.73 -4.17
CA ARG A 76 -11.06 24.15 -2.77
C ARG A 76 -12.49 24.46 -2.34
N ALA A 77 -13.16 23.51 -1.71
CA ALA A 77 -14.39 23.77 -1.00
C ALA A 77 -14.09 24.88 0.00
N LYS A 78 -14.70 26.06 -0.19
CA LYS A 78 -14.67 27.09 0.84
C LYS A 78 -15.30 26.48 2.09
N ALA A 79 -14.54 26.44 3.18
CA ALA A 79 -15.08 26.14 4.48
C ALA A 79 -16.24 27.12 4.76
N THR A 80 -17.44 26.56 4.89
CA THR A 80 -18.52 27.17 5.67
C THR A 80 -18.67 26.32 6.92
N ASP A 81 -18.65 27.00 8.05
CA ASP A 81 -18.40 26.46 9.38
C ASP A 81 -19.47 25.48 9.91
N GLY A 82 -19.00 24.33 10.42
CA GLY A 82 -19.55 23.57 11.56
C GLY A 82 -20.78 22.65 11.36
N PRO A 83 -21.09 21.77 12.34
CA PRO A 83 -20.22 21.05 13.27
C PRO A 83 -20.29 19.52 13.09
N SER A 84 -19.21 18.89 13.58
CA SER A 84 -18.99 17.47 13.91
C SER A 84 -20.24 16.55 13.97
N SER A 85 -20.24 15.50 13.15
CA SER A 85 -20.93 14.26 13.47
C SER A 85 -19.97 13.09 13.23
N SER A 86 -19.42 12.61 14.34
CA SER A 86 -18.76 11.34 14.47
C SER A 86 -19.59 10.19 13.90
N THR A 87 -18.90 9.14 13.45
CA THR A 87 -19.31 7.73 13.41
C THR A 87 -19.31 7.14 12.00
N ALA A 88 -18.24 6.42 11.69
CA ALA A 88 -18.30 5.10 11.05
C ALA A 88 -16.87 4.52 11.01
N ARG A 89 -16.34 4.12 12.17
CA ARG A 89 -15.34 3.05 12.22
C ARG A 89 -16.13 1.76 12.42
N GLU A 90 -16.62 1.20 11.33
CA GLU A 90 -17.16 -0.16 11.36
C GLU A 90 -15.97 -1.11 11.33
N VAL A 91 -15.52 -1.48 12.53
CA VAL A 91 -14.59 -2.58 12.76
C VAL A 91 -15.39 -3.85 12.48
N ILE A 92 -15.11 -4.51 11.36
CA ILE A 92 -15.64 -5.84 11.11
C ILE A 92 -15.00 -6.78 12.14
N GLN A 93 -15.78 -7.17 13.15
CA GLN A 93 -15.43 -8.29 14.01
C GLN A 93 -15.52 -9.56 13.17
N VAL A 94 -14.40 -10.29 13.08
CA VAL A 94 -14.43 -11.67 12.62
C VAL A 94 -14.54 -12.53 13.87
N ASP A 95 -15.74 -13.09 14.08
CA ASP A 95 -16.01 -14.06 15.13
C ASP A 95 -15.09 -15.27 14.95
N THR A 96 -14.19 -15.47 15.91
CA THR A 96 -13.47 -16.72 16.06
C THR A 96 -14.33 -17.68 16.88
N ASP A 97 -15.35 -18.27 16.25
CA ASP A 97 -16.07 -19.39 16.85
C ASP A 97 -15.95 -20.63 15.96
N SER A 98 -15.10 -21.53 16.46
CA SER A 98 -15.32 -22.99 16.54
C SER A 98 -15.22 -23.85 15.28
N ILE A 99 -14.79 -25.10 15.55
CA ILE A 99 -14.79 -26.34 14.73
C ILE A 99 -13.46 -26.55 13.99
N ASP A 100 -12.62 -27.54 14.31
CA ASP A 100 -12.59 -28.65 15.28
C ASP A 100 -11.09 -28.98 15.53
#